data_AF-A0A661YCC2-F1
#
_entry.id   AF-A0A661YCC2-F1
#
_cell.length_a   1.000
_cell.length_b   1.000
_cell.length_c   1.000
_cell.angle_alpha   90.00
_cell.angle_beta   90.00
_cell.angle_gamma   90.00
#
_symmetry.space_group_name_H-M   'P 1'
#
loop_
_entity.id
_entity.type
_entity.pdbx_description
1 polymer ?
#
loop_
_entity_poly.entity_id
_entity_poly.type
_entity_poly.pdbx_seq_one_letter_code
_entity_poly.pdbx_strand_id
1 'polypeptide(L)'
;MSNSLFQIVQIILLAILAVYVVYYIYTLLFDKSYQPRLWKQHVKDKKISKELQAAERKYKDKSRFFNFWFQAERLKDIPGSFAELGVYKGDSANAIHLMDPSRNFHLFDTFAGFQQKDLDIETGKAATYTVHNFADTSIERAKQKLNSDK
;
A
#
# COMPACT_ATOMS: atom_id res chain seq x y z
N MET A 1 -6.45 29.29 51.10
CA MET A 1 -6.87 29.55 49.69
C MET A 1 -5.86 29.05 48.65
N SER A 2 -4.55 29.03 48.90
CA SER A 2 -3.52 28.60 47.92
C SER A 2 -3.66 27.14 47.44
N ASN A 3 -3.98 26.20 48.33
CA ASN A 3 -4.04 24.77 47.99
C ASN A 3 -5.20 24.43 47.04
N SER A 4 -6.32 25.14 47.10
CA SER A 4 -7.47 24.91 46.21
C SER A 4 -7.20 25.43 44.80
N LEU A 5 -6.58 26.60 44.67
CA LEU A 5 -6.16 27.13 43.37
C LEU A 5 -5.14 26.21 42.69
N PHE A 6 -4.15 25.72 43.45
CA PHE A 6 -3.16 24.77 42.94
C PHE A 6 -3.80 23.46 42.46
N GLN A 7 -4.74 22.90 43.23
CA GLN A 7 -5.49 21.71 42.83
C GLN A 7 -6.33 21.92 41.56
N ILE A 8 -7.00 23.08 41.44
CA ILE A 8 -7.76 23.44 40.24
C ILE A 8 -6.84 23.50 39.02
N VAL A 9 -5.69 24.19 39.13
CA VAL A 9 -4.69 24.26 38.05
C VAL A 9 -4.18 22.87 37.69
N GLN A 10 -3.88 22.03 38.68
CA GLN A 10 -3.43 20.65 38.44
C GLN A 10 -4.49 19.81 37.70
N ILE A 11 -5.76 19.91 38.09
CA ILE A 11 -6.87 19.22 37.42
C ILE A 11 -7.00 19.69 35.97
N ILE A 12 -6.90 21.01 35.72
CA ILE A 12 -6.95 21.57 34.37
C ILE A 12 -5.80 21.04 33.51
N LEU A 13 -4.57 21.02 34.04
CA LEU A 13 -3.41 20.49 33.31
C LEU A 13 -3.56 19.00 32.99
N LEU A 14 -4.06 18.20 33.94
CA LEU A 14 -4.34 16.78 33.73
C LEU A 14 -5.44 16.57 32.68
N ALA A 15 -6.48 17.40 32.67
CA ALA A 15 -7.53 17.36 31.66
C ALA A 15 -6.99 17.69 30.26
N ILE A 16 -6.16 18.73 30.13
CA ILE A 16 -5.50 19.08 28.86
C ILE A 16 -4.62 17.93 28.37
N LEU A 17 -3.83 17.32 29.25
CA LEU A 17 -2.99 16.18 28.90
C LEU A 17 -3.84 14.98 28.46
N ALA A 18 -4.95 14.68 29.15
CA ALA A 18 -5.86 13.61 28.78
C ALA A 18 -6.47 13.85 27.38
N VAL A 19 -6.90 15.08 27.08
CA VAL A 19 -7.39 15.46 25.75
C VAL A 19 -6.30 15.30 24.70
N TYR A 20 -5.07 15.72 24.99
CA TYR A 20 -3.93 15.55 24.07
C TYR A 20 -3.61 14.07 23.82
N VAL A 21 -3.64 13.22 24.85
CA VAL A 21 -3.44 11.77 24.71
C VAL A 21 -4.55 11.16 23.84
N VAL A 22 -5.81 11.53 24.06
CA VAL A 22 -6.93 11.08 23.22
C VAL A 22 -6.74 11.53 21.77
N TYR A 23 -6.36 12.78 21.54
CA TYR A 23 -6.06 13.30 20.21
C TYR A 23 -4.87 12.58 19.55
N TYR A 24 -3.80 12.32 20.30
CA TYR A 24 -2.63 11.59 19.82
C TYR A 24 -2.98 10.14 19.44
N ILE A 25 -3.75 9.43 20.28
CA ILE A 25 -4.24 8.09 19.95
C ILE A 25 -5.14 8.12 18.72
N TYR A 26 -6.04 9.11 18.63
CA TYR A 26 -6.91 9.27 17.46
C TYR A 26 -6.10 9.48 16.17
N THR A 27 -5.10 10.36 16.20
CA THR A 27 -4.24 10.61 15.04
C THR A 27 -3.40 9.39 14.69
N LEU A 28 -2.83 8.66 15.65
CA LEU A 28 -2.12 7.41 15.39
C LEU A 28 -2.99 6.36 14.68
N LEU A 29 -4.28 6.28 15.03
CA LEU A 29 -5.18 5.26 14.49
C LEU A 29 -5.85 5.68 13.17
N PHE A 30 -6.12 6.97 12.98
CA PHE A 30 -7.00 7.46 11.91
C PHE A 30 -6.38 8.51 11.00
N ASP A 31 -5.14 8.95 11.24
CA ASP A 31 -4.51 9.93 10.37
C ASP A 31 -4.32 9.37 8.94
N LYS A 32 -4.67 10.21 7.98
CA LYS A 32 -4.53 9.97 6.54
C LYS A 32 -3.76 11.11 5.88
N SER A 33 -2.83 11.70 6.61
CA SER A 33 -1.89 12.72 6.10
C SER A 33 -1.07 12.19 4.91
N TYR A 34 -0.77 10.90 4.89
CA TYR A 34 -0.07 10.23 3.79
C TYR A 34 -0.84 10.22 2.46
N GLN A 35 -2.17 10.37 2.48
CA GLN A 35 -2.97 10.35 1.25
C GLN A 35 -2.82 11.68 0.50
N PRO A 36 -2.42 11.67 -0.79
CA PRO A 36 -2.31 12.88 -1.59
C PRO A 36 -3.62 13.64 -1.72
N ARG A 37 -3.53 14.96 -1.89
CA ARG A 37 -4.70 15.83 -2.08
C ARG A 37 -5.56 15.40 -3.27
N LEU A 38 -4.93 15.03 -4.40
CA LEU A 38 -5.63 14.60 -5.60
C LEU A 38 -6.42 13.30 -5.37
N TRP A 39 -5.86 12.34 -4.63
CA TRP A 39 -6.56 11.13 -4.25
C TRP A 39 -7.81 11.43 -3.42
N LYS A 40 -7.69 12.29 -2.39
CA LYS A 40 -8.83 12.70 -1.55
C LYS A 40 -9.94 13.35 -2.39
N GLN A 41 -9.56 14.18 -3.35
CA GLN A 41 -10.50 14.78 -4.30
C GLN A 41 -11.17 13.72 -5.17
N HIS A 42 -10.41 12.79 -5.77
CA HIS A 42 -10.98 11.72 -6.61
C HIS A 42 -11.91 10.80 -5.81
N VAL A 43 -11.62 10.54 -4.53
CA VAL A 43 -12.52 9.80 -3.63
C VAL A 43 -13.82 10.58 -3.41
N LYS A 44 -13.74 11.89 -3.14
CA LYS A 44 -14.92 12.77 -3.00
C LYS A 44 -15.77 12.81 -4.28
N ASP A 45 -15.10 12.85 -5.43
CA ASP A 45 -15.72 12.87 -6.76
C ASP A 45 -16.21 11.48 -7.20
N LYS A 46 -16.10 10.45 -6.35
CA LYS A 46 -16.48 9.05 -6.63
C LYS A 46 -15.75 8.43 -7.83
N LYS A 47 -14.56 8.92 -8.16
CA LYS A 47 -13.68 8.38 -9.21
C LYS A 47 -12.83 7.20 -8.76
N ILE A 48 -12.73 6.96 -7.45
CA ILE A 48 -11.99 5.83 -6.86
C ILE A 48 -12.99 4.79 -6.35
N SER A 49 -12.94 3.56 -6.88
CA SER A 49 -13.80 2.44 -6.47
C SER A 49 -13.60 2.06 -5.00
N LYS A 50 -14.56 1.36 -4.40
CA LYS A 50 -14.45 0.94 -3.00
C LYS A 50 -13.38 -0.13 -2.82
N GLU A 51 -13.19 -0.97 -3.84
CA GLU A 51 -12.18 -2.01 -3.94
C GLU A 51 -10.79 -1.37 -3.95
N LEU A 52 -10.59 -0.32 -4.75
CA LEU A 52 -9.33 0.40 -4.82
C LEU A 52 -9.02 1.16 -3.51
N GLN A 53 -10.04 1.73 -2.85
CA GLN A 53 -9.87 2.31 -1.50
C GLN A 53 -9.53 1.25 -0.44
N ALA A 54 -10.10 0.05 -0.53
CA ALA A 54 -9.77 -1.05 0.37
C ALA A 54 -8.35 -1.58 0.12
N ALA A 55 -7.95 -1.68 -1.15
CA ALA A 55 -6.60 -2.04 -1.56
C ALA A 55 -5.58 -1.03 -1.04
N GLU A 56 -5.83 0.27 -1.19
CA GLU A 56 -5.01 1.34 -0.60
C GLU A 56 -4.82 1.09 0.89
N ARG A 57 -5.90 0.99 1.66
CA ARG A 57 -5.85 0.80 3.13
C ARG A 57 -5.02 -0.42 3.53
N LYS A 58 -5.16 -1.54 2.81
CA LYS A 58 -4.45 -2.79 3.08
C LYS A 58 -2.97 -2.77 2.62
N TYR A 59 -2.63 -1.97 1.62
CA TYR A 59 -1.27 -1.90 1.10
C TYR A 59 -0.34 -1.28 2.14
N LYS A 60 0.70 -2.03 2.54
CA LYS A 60 1.59 -1.66 3.66
C LYS A 60 2.42 -0.41 3.34
N ASP A 61 3.01 -0.36 2.15
CA ASP A 61 3.85 0.75 1.68
C ASP A 61 2.98 1.80 0.96
N LYS A 62 2.51 2.79 1.73
CA LYS A 62 1.62 3.84 1.22
C LYS A 62 2.27 4.68 0.13
N SER A 63 3.56 4.98 0.27
CA SER A 63 4.32 5.76 -0.71
C SER A 63 4.37 5.02 -2.04
N ARG A 64 4.66 3.72 -2.03
CA ARG A 64 4.66 2.89 -3.24
C ARG A 64 3.29 2.78 -3.88
N PHE A 65 2.24 2.58 -3.09
CA PHE A 65 0.86 2.54 -3.61
C PHE A 65 0.52 3.82 -4.37
N PHE A 66 0.80 4.99 -3.77
CA PHE A 66 0.50 6.26 -4.42
C PHE A 66 1.42 6.56 -5.61
N ASN A 67 2.68 6.10 -5.60
CA ASN A 67 3.52 6.17 -6.78
C ASN A 67 2.90 5.41 -7.96
N PHE A 68 2.42 4.18 -7.76
CA PHE A 68 1.71 3.45 -8.81
C PHE A 68 0.44 4.17 -9.27
N TRP A 69 -0.35 4.69 -8.32
CA TRP A 69 -1.59 5.40 -8.65
C TRP A 69 -1.33 6.65 -9.48
N PHE A 70 -0.31 7.45 -9.14
CA PHE A 70 0.06 8.63 -9.94
C PHE A 70 0.48 8.25 -11.36
N GLN A 71 1.23 7.15 -11.52
CA GLN A 71 1.59 6.68 -12.86
C GLN A 71 0.36 6.21 -13.64
N ALA A 72 -0.55 5.47 -13.01
CA ALA A 72 -1.81 5.05 -13.65
C ALA A 72 -2.67 6.25 -14.08
N GLU A 73 -2.81 7.27 -13.22
CA GLU A 73 -3.55 8.50 -13.56
C GLU A 73 -2.93 9.24 -14.74
N ARG A 74 -1.60 9.33 -14.81
CA ARG A 74 -0.88 9.96 -15.94
C ARG A 74 -1.07 9.23 -17.25
N LEU A 75 -1.36 7.94 -17.21
CA LEU A 75 -1.48 7.10 -18.39
C LEU A 75 -2.92 7.00 -18.91
N LYS A 76 -3.94 7.55 -18.22
CA LYS A 76 -5.37 7.36 -18.55
C LYS A 76 -5.70 7.58 -20.02
N ASP A 77 -5.17 8.63 -20.62
CA ASP A 77 -5.47 9.01 -22.02
C ASP A 77 -4.45 8.44 -23.03
N ILE A 78 -3.50 7.63 -22.58
CA ILE A 78 -2.47 7.02 -23.42
C ILE A 78 -2.89 5.58 -23.76
N PRO A 79 -3.09 5.21 -25.03
CA PRO A 79 -3.46 3.84 -25.38
C PRO A 79 -2.32 2.86 -25.06
N GLY A 80 -2.67 1.63 -24.67
CA GLY A 80 -1.70 0.58 -24.39
C GLY A 80 -2.14 -0.40 -23.31
N SER A 81 -1.19 -1.19 -22.83
CA SER A 81 -1.39 -2.23 -21.81
C SER A 81 -0.34 -2.07 -20.70
N PHE A 82 -0.62 -2.61 -19.52
CA PHE A 82 0.36 -2.68 -18.43
C PHE A 82 1.11 -4.00 -18.46
N ALA A 83 2.33 -4.00 -17.91
CA ALA A 83 3.08 -5.21 -17.67
C ALA A 83 3.84 -5.11 -16.33
N GLU A 84 3.87 -6.21 -15.57
CA GLU A 84 4.68 -6.34 -14.35
C GLU A 84 5.65 -7.53 -14.52
N LEU A 85 6.93 -7.28 -14.27
CA LEU A 85 8.00 -8.28 -14.31
C LEU A 85 8.44 -8.55 -12.87
N GLY A 86 8.17 -9.75 -12.38
CA GLY A 86 8.23 -10.09 -10.96
C GLY A 86 6.92 -9.73 -10.25
N VAL A 87 6.00 -10.68 -10.20
CA VAL A 87 4.63 -10.57 -9.68
C VAL A 87 4.56 -11.08 -8.24
N TYR A 88 5.36 -12.10 -7.93
CA TYR A 88 5.37 -12.82 -6.67
C TYR A 88 3.93 -13.20 -6.25
N LYS A 89 3.43 -12.69 -5.12
CA LYS A 89 2.09 -12.98 -4.58
C LYS A 89 0.98 -12.11 -5.16
N GLY A 90 1.29 -11.19 -6.08
CA GLY A 90 0.31 -10.36 -6.79
C GLY A 90 -0.24 -9.17 -5.97
N ASP A 91 0.43 -8.73 -4.90
CA ASP A 91 -0.03 -7.57 -4.11
C ASP A 91 0.02 -6.26 -4.91
N SER A 92 1.13 -6.00 -5.62
CA SER A 92 1.27 -4.88 -6.56
C SER A 92 0.37 -5.05 -7.77
N ALA A 93 0.36 -6.23 -8.40
CA ALA A 93 -0.51 -6.55 -9.52
C ALA A 93 -1.99 -6.24 -9.21
N ASN A 94 -2.51 -6.71 -8.09
CA ASN A 94 -3.89 -6.40 -7.71
C ASN A 94 -4.13 -4.90 -7.49
N ALA A 95 -3.20 -4.18 -6.85
CA ALA A 95 -3.34 -2.75 -6.65
C ALA A 95 -3.37 -1.98 -7.99
N ILE A 96 -2.43 -2.29 -8.90
CA ILE A 96 -2.32 -1.64 -10.22
C ILE A 96 -3.54 -1.99 -11.09
N HIS A 97 -3.99 -3.24 -11.09
CA HIS A 97 -5.19 -3.65 -11.82
C HIS A 97 -6.42 -2.84 -11.39
N LEU A 98 -6.60 -2.64 -10.08
CA LEU A 98 -7.73 -1.87 -9.55
C LEU A 98 -7.65 -0.36 -9.89
N MET A 99 -6.47 0.16 -10.24
CA MET A 99 -6.29 1.58 -10.62
C MET A 99 -6.81 1.86 -12.03
N ASP A 100 -6.69 0.90 -12.95
CA ASP A 100 -7.28 0.96 -14.28
C ASP A 100 -7.69 -0.44 -14.78
N PRO A 101 -8.89 -0.93 -14.36
CA PRO A 101 -9.35 -2.27 -14.72
C PRO A 101 -9.65 -2.43 -16.22
N SER A 102 -9.72 -1.32 -16.97
CA SER A 102 -10.04 -1.34 -18.40
C SER A 102 -8.85 -1.77 -19.27
N ARG A 103 -7.63 -1.69 -18.73
CA ARG A 103 -6.40 -2.05 -19.44
C ARG A 103 -6.07 -3.52 -19.29
N ASN A 104 -5.64 -4.12 -20.39
CA ASN A 104 -4.97 -5.42 -20.33
C ASN A 104 -3.71 -5.29 -19.47
N PHE A 105 -3.52 -6.24 -18.56
CA PHE A 105 -2.37 -6.26 -17.66
C PHE A 105 -1.67 -7.61 -17.73
N HIS A 106 -0.45 -7.60 -18.25
CA HIS A 106 0.38 -8.78 -18.45
C HIS A 106 1.30 -9.00 -17.24
N LEU A 107 1.23 -10.19 -16.65
CA LEU A 107 1.99 -10.55 -15.46
C LEU A 107 3.06 -11.58 -15.84
N PHE A 108 4.33 -11.23 -15.64
CA PHE A 108 5.47 -12.09 -15.96
C PHE A 108 6.21 -12.45 -14.67
N ASP A 109 6.21 -13.74 -14.33
CA ASP A 109 6.94 -14.28 -13.20
C ASP A 109 7.31 -15.74 -13.49
N THR A 110 8.36 -16.24 -12.86
CA THR A 110 8.69 -17.67 -12.90
C THR A 110 7.70 -18.50 -12.07
N PHE A 111 7.03 -17.86 -11.11
CA PHE A 111 6.21 -18.45 -10.06
C PHE A 111 6.92 -19.56 -9.28
N ALA A 112 8.26 -19.51 -9.25
CA ALA A 112 9.13 -20.49 -8.63
C ALA A 112 10.25 -19.86 -7.80
N GLY A 113 10.28 -18.53 -7.66
CA GLY A 113 11.38 -17.80 -7.05
C GLY A 113 12.64 -17.77 -7.94
N PHE A 114 13.79 -17.53 -7.31
CA PHE A 114 15.08 -17.47 -8.00
C PHE A 114 15.66 -18.86 -8.29
N GLN A 115 16.30 -19.02 -9.44
CA GLN A 115 17.08 -20.23 -9.73
C GLN A 115 18.48 -20.09 -9.15
N GLN A 116 19.12 -21.20 -8.75
CA GLN A 116 20.46 -21.18 -8.16
C GLN A 116 21.48 -20.47 -9.06
N LYS A 117 21.47 -20.76 -10.37
CA LYS A 117 22.36 -20.13 -11.36
C LYS A 117 22.25 -18.60 -11.40
N ASP A 118 21.07 -18.06 -11.09
CA ASP A 118 20.84 -16.61 -11.10
C ASP A 118 21.46 -15.99 -9.85
N LEU A 119 21.45 -16.72 -8.72
CA LEU A 119 22.02 -16.27 -7.45
C LEU A 119 23.54 -16.37 -7.41
N ASP A 120 24.15 -17.31 -8.15
CA ASP A 120 25.60 -17.56 -8.12
C ASP A 120 26.44 -16.34 -8.57
N ILE A 121 25.85 -15.45 -9.38
CA ILE A 121 26.50 -14.23 -9.89
C ILE A 121 26.14 -12.96 -9.11
N GLU A 122 25.18 -13.06 -8.17
CA GLU A 122 24.71 -11.91 -7.42
C GLU A 122 25.74 -11.43 -6.40
N THR A 123 25.79 -10.12 -6.18
CA THR A 123 26.73 -9.50 -5.24
C THR A 123 26.00 -8.58 -4.24
N GLY A 124 26.71 -8.17 -3.19
CA GLY A 124 26.15 -7.29 -2.16
C GLY A 124 24.98 -7.94 -1.41
N LYS A 125 23.87 -7.21 -1.25
CA LYS A 125 22.70 -7.71 -0.51
C LYS A 125 22.00 -8.88 -1.22
N ALA A 126 22.04 -8.92 -2.56
CA ALA A 126 21.40 -10.01 -3.32
C ALA A 126 22.11 -11.35 -3.13
N ALA A 127 23.42 -11.34 -2.84
CA ALA A 127 24.19 -12.55 -2.55
C ALA A 127 23.70 -13.31 -1.29
N THR A 128 22.90 -12.67 -0.42
CA THR A 128 22.31 -13.35 0.73
C THR A 128 21.01 -14.08 0.40
N TYR A 129 20.52 -13.98 -0.84
CA TYR A 129 19.29 -14.64 -1.26
C TYR A 129 19.55 -16.11 -1.57
N THR A 130 18.50 -16.90 -1.41
CA THR A 130 18.46 -18.34 -1.63
C THR A 130 17.31 -18.66 -2.56
N VAL A 131 17.30 -19.89 -3.08
CA VAL A 131 16.18 -20.41 -3.88
C VAL A 131 14.83 -20.42 -3.14
N HIS A 132 14.83 -20.26 -1.81
CA HIS A 132 13.59 -20.15 -1.02
C HIS A 132 13.02 -18.73 -1.01
N ASN A 133 13.82 -17.71 -1.29
CA ASN A 133 13.33 -16.35 -1.36
C ASN A 133 12.38 -16.21 -2.55
N PHE A 134 11.18 -15.69 -2.28
CA PHE A 134 10.12 -15.48 -3.26
C PHE A 134 9.53 -16.75 -3.91
N ALA A 135 9.96 -17.94 -3.47
CA ALA A 135 9.43 -19.22 -3.97
C ALA A 135 8.06 -19.59 -3.36
N ASP A 136 7.61 -18.88 -2.32
CA ASP A 136 6.29 -19.08 -1.72
C ASP A 136 5.18 -18.36 -2.51
N THR A 137 5.09 -18.70 -3.79
CA THR A 137 4.08 -18.22 -4.73
C THR A 137 3.67 -19.29 -5.74
N SER A 138 2.59 -19.03 -6.50
CA SER A 138 2.15 -19.85 -7.62
C SER A 138 1.25 -19.03 -8.55
N ILE A 139 0.98 -19.56 -9.76
CA ILE A 139 0.05 -18.94 -10.71
C ILE A 139 -1.35 -18.83 -10.07
N GLU A 140 -1.82 -19.89 -9.42
CA GLU A 140 -3.14 -19.98 -8.78
C GLU A 140 -3.28 -18.94 -7.68
N ARG A 141 -2.23 -18.75 -6.87
CA ARG A 141 -2.21 -17.74 -5.82
C ARG A 141 -2.34 -16.33 -6.39
N ALA A 142 -1.65 -16.04 -7.48
CA ALA A 142 -1.76 -14.75 -8.16
C ALA A 142 -3.16 -14.56 -8.78
N LYS A 143 -3.69 -15.58 -9.47
CA LYS A 143 -5.06 -15.55 -10.03
C LYS A 143 -6.13 -15.29 -8.98
N GLN A 144 -6.07 -16.01 -7.86
CA GLN A 144 -6.96 -15.80 -6.72
C GLN A 144 -6.85 -14.38 -6.18
N LYS A 145 -5.63 -13.83 -6.11
CA LYS A 145 -5.39 -12.47 -5.61
C LYS A 145 -6.04 -11.40 -6.48
N LEU A 146 -6.03 -11.57 -7.80
CA LEU A 146 -6.63 -10.65 -8.75
C LEU A 146 -8.11 -10.95 -9.05
N ASN A 147 -8.67 -12.03 -8.50
CA ASN A 147 -9.96 -12.60 -8.92
C ASN A 147 -10.01 -12.80 -10.46
N SER A 148 -8.92 -13.29 -11.05
CA SER A 148 -8.80 -13.54 -12.49
C SER A 148 -9.06 -15.00 -12.82
N ASP A 149 -9.87 -15.26 -13.84
CA ASP A 149 -10.05 -16.58 -14.44
C ASP A 149 -9.02 -16.87 -15.54
N LYS A 150 -8.30 -15.85 -16.00
CA LYS A 150 -7.26 -15.92 -17.03
C LYS A 150 -5.88 -16.00 -16.41
#